data_AF-A0A7C3M3D0-F1
#
_entry.id   AF-A0A7C3M3D0-F1
#
_cell.length_a   1.000
_cell.length_b   1.000
_cell.length_c   1.000
_cell.angle_alpha   90.00
_cell.angle_beta   90.00
_cell.angle_gamma   90.00
#
_symmetry.space_group_name_H-M   'P 1'
#
loop_
_entity.id
_entity.type
_entity.pdbx_description
1 polymer ?
#
loop_
_entity_poly.entity_id
_entity_poly.type
_entity_poly.pdbx_seq_one_letter_code
_entity_poly.pdbx_strand_id
1 'polypeptide(L)'
;MTKYIVGLDVEGVLVNPAADFAWLTYDKLLSERTKAIFPREVCEFYDSKYDDGRYLFELNKKIEKKWSTGTWPPLSLALAAYDGIIDDELIKYANLIAQKNPGTDELLKHSIKKSEGKVYLITSSYPAVPLKIAYEFGIPFENVFSLGGNYCDSKRKLENTVRLRSPLWSLLDLKLEWKLGQFLYQYLYVCERLGRAYEKKDEDQIYHLVTEHDRIFENIDHPASRILKECFLEQNMCMGSHRKVEALKSVAKEEKTIYVGDGIVDAMPIKFADYGISMNMTNEHALFFS
;
A
#
# COMPACT_ATOMS: atom_id res chain seq x y z
N MET A 1 -1.53 -16.59 31.28
CA MET A 1 -1.80 -16.81 29.85
C MET A 1 -0.93 -15.86 29.06
N THR A 2 -0.20 -16.34 28.07
CA THR A 2 0.57 -15.48 27.16
C THR A 2 -0.40 -14.59 26.38
N LYS A 3 -0.17 -13.28 26.40
CA LYS A 3 -0.97 -12.33 25.63
C LYS A 3 -0.40 -12.24 24.21
N TYR A 4 -1.29 -12.25 23.22
CA TYR A 4 -0.93 -12.15 21.81
C TYR A 4 -1.58 -10.92 21.19
N ILE A 5 -0.88 -10.27 20.28
CA ILE A 5 -1.49 -9.39 19.30
C ILE A 5 -1.61 -10.13 17.97
N VAL A 6 -2.64 -9.82 17.19
CA VAL A 6 -2.84 -10.40 15.86
C VAL A 6 -2.86 -9.26 14.84
N GLY A 7 -1.83 -9.20 14.01
CA GLY A 7 -1.80 -8.36 12.81
C GLY A 7 -2.26 -9.16 11.60
N LEU A 8 -3.17 -8.60 10.83
CA LEU A 8 -3.72 -9.22 9.63
C LEU A 8 -3.54 -8.26 8.46
N ASP A 9 -2.97 -8.74 7.36
CA ASP A 9 -3.25 -8.10 6.08
C ASP A 9 -4.75 -8.23 5.74
N VAL A 10 -5.22 -7.45 4.78
CA VAL A 10 -6.64 -7.34 4.44
C VAL A 10 -6.93 -7.92 3.07
N GLU A 11 -6.26 -7.44 2.02
CA GLU A 11 -6.42 -8.03 0.69
C GLU A 11 -5.71 -9.38 0.66
N GLY A 12 -6.31 -10.38 0.00
CA GLY A 12 -5.79 -11.75 0.00
C GLY A 12 -6.07 -12.56 1.26
N VAL A 13 -5.94 -11.97 2.46
CA VAL A 13 -6.22 -12.64 3.74
C VAL A 13 -7.71 -12.58 4.11
N LEU A 14 -8.27 -11.37 4.28
CA LEU A 14 -9.66 -11.17 4.73
C LEU A 14 -10.61 -10.88 3.57
N VAL A 15 -10.11 -10.24 2.51
CA VAL A 15 -10.84 -9.87 1.31
C VAL A 15 -10.30 -10.71 0.15
N ASN A 16 -11.18 -11.07 -0.77
CA ASN A 16 -10.82 -11.89 -1.92
C ASN A 16 -9.61 -11.30 -2.68
N PRO A 17 -8.56 -12.09 -2.98
CA PRO A 17 -7.41 -11.63 -3.76
C PRO A 17 -7.77 -11.09 -5.15
N ALA A 18 -8.90 -11.52 -5.74
CA ALA A 18 -9.41 -10.96 -6.98
C ALA A 18 -9.92 -9.51 -6.84
N ALA A 19 -9.93 -8.98 -5.61
CA ALA A 19 -10.29 -7.63 -5.27
C ALA A 19 -9.08 -6.77 -4.88
N ASP A 20 -7.97 -6.87 -5.63
CA ASP A 20 -6.88 -5.88 -5.55
C ASP A 20 -7.46 -4.50 -5.87
N PHE A 21 -7.62 -3.68 -4.84
CA PHE A 21 -8.35 -2.42 -4.97
C PHE A 21 -7.62 -1.44 -5.89
N ALA A 22 -6.29 -1.47 -5.89
CA ALA A 22 -5.47 -0.59 -6.72
C ALA A 22 -5.60 -0.95 -8.21
N TRP A 23 -5.51 -2.23 -8.55
CA TRP A 23 -5.73 -2.71 -9.92
C TRP A 23 -7.18 -2.55 -10.38
N LEU A 24 -8.16 -2.79 -9.50
CA LEU A 24 -9.57 -2.57 -9.84
C LEU A 24 -9.91 -1.09 -10.05
N THR A 25 -9.28 -0.19 -9.30
CA THR A 25 -9.38 1.25 -9.55
C THR A 25 -8.88 1.59 -10.95
N TYR A 26 -7.71 1.07 -11.34
CA TYR A 26 -7.18 1.23 -12.69
C TYR A 26 -8.14 0.68 -13.76
N ASP A 27 -8.56 -0.57 -13.63
CA ASP A 27 -9.31 -1.27 -14.68
C ASP A 27 -10.75 -0.78 -14.85
N LYS A 28 -11.41 -0.46 -13.74
CA LYS A 28 -12.86 -0.24 -13.72
C LYS A 28 -13.27 1.21 -13.57
N LEU A 29 -12.43 2.05 -12.98
CA LEU A 29 -12.79 3.45 -12.72
C LEU A 29 -12.09 4.44 -13.65
N LEU A 30 -10.83 4.18 -14.04
CA LEU A 30 -10.14 5.12 -14.92
C LEU A 30 -10.78 5.16 -16.31
N SER A 31 -10.84 6.36 -16.87
CA SER A 31 -11.29 6.61 -18.23
C SER A 31 -10.33 6.01 -19.27
N GLU A 32 -10.88 5.66 -20.43
CA GLU A 32 -10.09 5.17 -21.57
C GLU A 32 -9.04 6.19 -22.03
N ARG A 33 -9.29 7.49 -21.82
CA ARG A 33 -8.30 8.54 -22.10
C ARG A 33 -7.07 8.41 -21.20
N THR A 34 -7.28 8.23 -19.90
CA THR A 34 -6.17 8.09 -18.95
C THR A 34 -5.41 6.79 -19.18
N LYS A 35 -6.11 5.68 -19.47
CA LYS A 35 -5.48 4.40 -19.84
C LYS A 35 -4.71 4.46 -21.16
N ALA A 36 -5.14 5.28 -22.13
CA ALA A 36 -4.38 5.49 -23.36
C ALA A 36 -3.08 6.28 -23.12
N ILE A 37 -3.06 7.16 -22.12
CA ILE A 37 -1.88 7.94 -21.72
C ILE A 37 -0.92 7.10 -20.87
N PHE A 38 -1.46 6.32 -19.94
CA PHE A 38 -0.71 5.43 -19.05
C PHE A 38 -1.18 4.00 -19.28
N PRO A 39 -0.68 3.30 -20.33
CA PRO A 39 -1.11 1.96 -20.67
C PRO A 39 -0.90 0.95 -19.55
N ARG A 40 -1.67 -0.13 -19.59
CA ARG A 40 -1.65 -1.17 -18.55
C ARG A 40 -0.27 -1.80 -18.44
N GLU A 41 0.41 -2.00 -19.56
CA GLU A 41 1.73 -2.59 -19.63
C GLU A 41 2.78 -1.75 -18.88
N VAL A 42 2.66 -0.41 -18.93
CA VAL A 42 3.53 0.50 -18.18
C VAL A 42 3.27 0.39 -16.68
N CYS A 43 2.00 0.29 -16.29
CA CYS A 43 1.61 0.14 -14.89
C CYS A 43 2.02 -1.22 -14.32
N GLU A 44 1.86 -2.30 -15.09
CA GLU A 44 2.28 -3.65 -14.68
C GLU A 44 3.81 -3.73 -14.58
N PHE A 45 4.52 -3.05 -15.48
CA PHE A 45 5.96 -2.92 -15.40
C PHE A 45 6.40 -2.16 -14.14
N TYR A 46 5.71 -1.07 -13.80
CA TYR A 46 5.95 -0.34 -12.56
C TYR A 46 5.78 -1.26 -11.33
N ASP A 47 4.64 -1.93 -11.21
CA ASP A 47 4.30 -2.77 -10.06
C ASP A 47 5.28 -3.94 -9.91
N SER A 48 5.49 -4.70 -10.98
CA SER A 48 6.27 -5.96 -10.91
C SER A 48 7.78 -5.79 -11.07
N LYS A 49 8.26 -4.84 -11.89
CA LYS A 49 9.68 -4.73 -12.26
C LYS A 49 10.38 -3.60 -11.55
N TYR A 50 9.67 -2.51 -11.29
CA TYR A 50 10.23 -1.40 -10.54
C TYR A 50 9.99 -1.56 -9.04
N ASP A 51 8.75 -1.60 -8.55
CA ASP A 51 8.45 -1.58 -7.12
C ASP A 51 8.99 -2.84 -6.41
N ASP A 52 8.56 -4.02 -6.89
CA ASP A 52 9.05 -5.30 -6.40
C ASP A 52 10.52 -5.54 -6.75
N GLY A 53 10.92 -5.26 -8.00
CA GLY A 53 12.29 -5.46 -8.45
C GLY A 53 13.32 -4.66 -7.67
N ARG A 54 13.02 -3.38 -7.38
CA ARG A 54 13.85 -2.50 -6.54
C ARG A 54 13.94 -3.04 -5.13
N TYR A 55 12.81 -3.35 -4.50
CA TYR A 55 12.77 -3.90 -3.15
C TYR A 55 13.64 -5.17 -3.05
N LEU A 56 13.48 -6.11 -3.96
CA LEU A 56 14.23 -7.38 -3.98
C LEU A 56 15.72 -7.17 -4.23
N PHE A 57 16.08 -6.26 -5.14
CA PHE A 57 17.47 -5.91 -5.38
C PHE A 57 18.14 -5.34 -4.12
N GLU A 58 17.53 -4.33 -3.51
CA GLU A 58 18.07 -3.67 -2.32
C GLU A 58 18.07 -4.60 -1.09
N LEU A 59 17.08 -5.51 -1.00
CA LEU A 59 17.02 -6.56 0.00
C LEU A 59 18.22 -7.51 -0.10
N ASN A 60 18.51 -8.01 -1.30
CA ASN A 60 19.63 -8.90 -1.58
C ASN A 60 20.99 -8.24 -1.32
N LYS A 61 21.11 -6.94 -1.62
CA LYS A 61 22.31 -6.15 -1.36
C LYS A 61 22.47 -5.75 0.11
N LYS A 62 21.51 -6.06 0.97
CA LYS A 62 21.49 -5.71 2.40
C LYS A 62 21.68 -4.20 2.64
N ILE A 63 21.12 -3.38 1.76
CA ILE A 63 21.08 -1.92 1.96
C ILE A 63 20.33 -1.63 3.26
N GLU A 64 20.80 -0.68 4.06
CA GLU A 64 20.22 -0.42 5.39
C GLU A 64 18.85 0.27 5.29
N LYS A 65 18.74 1.29 4.43
CA LYS A 65 17.49 2.00 4.13
C LYS A 65 16.94 1.52 2.78
N LYS A 66 16.27 0.37 2.82
CA LYS A 66 15.71 -0.26 1.62
C LYS A 66 14.43 0.46 1.19
N TRP A 67 14.22 0.57 -0.11
CA TRP A 67 12.95 0.88 -0.72
C TRP A 67 11.86 -0.04 -0.21
N SER A 68 10.67 0.48 -0.02
CA SER A 68 9.48 -0.32 0.24
C SER A 68 8.80 -0.80 -1.03
N THR A 69 8.49 -2.08 -1.12
CA THR A 69 7.38 -2.56 -1.98
C THR A 69 6.04 -2.01 -1.45
N GLY A 70 5.00 -2.01 -2.28
CA GLY A 70 3.64 -1.57 -1.96
C GLY A 70 3.34 -0.14 -2.40
N THR A 71 4.06 0.38 -3.39
CA THR A 71 3.86 1.74 -3.93
C THR A 71 2.90 1.77 -5.12
N TRP A 72 2.43 0.62 -5.61
CA TRP A 72 1.34 0.58 -6.59
C TRP A 72 0.03 1.22 -6.10
N PRO A 73 -0.48 0.94 -4.88
CA PRO A 73 -1.68 1.62 -4.36
C PRO A 73 -1.61 3.16 -4.37
N PRO A 74 -0.55 3.83 -3.89
CA PRO A 74 -0.46 5.29 -4.04
C PRO A 74 -0.35 5.75 -5.50
N LEU A 75 0.30 4.99 -6.39
CA LEU A 75 0.34 5.32 -7.82
C LEU A 75 -1.05 5.23 -8.46
N SER A 76 -1.81 4.18 -8.15
CA SER A 76 -3.20 4.02 -8.60
C SER A 76 -4.08 5.20 -8.14
N LEU A 77 -3.90 5.69 -6.91
CA LEU A 77 -4.58 6.92 -6.45
C LEU A 77 -4.12 8.18 -7.18
N ALA A 78 -2.83 8.29 -7.54
CA ALA A 78 -2.34 9.41 -8.33
C ALA A 78 -2.93 9.39 -9.76
N LEU A 79 -3.06 8.21 -10.38
CA LEU A 79 -3.75 8.06 -11.66
C LEU A 79 -5.26 8.38 -11.54
N ALA A 80 -5.91 7.95 -10.45
CA ALA A 80 -7.30 8.28 -10.18
C ALA A 80 -7.52 9.79 -9.99
N ALA A 81 -6.66 10.46 -9.23
CA ALA A 81 -6.66 11.91 -9.10
C ALA A 81 -6.43 12.61 -10.44
N TYR A 82 -5.49 12.12 -11.25
CA TYR A 82 -5.25 12.64 -12.60
C TYR A 82 -6.52 12.54 -13.45
N ASP A 83 -7.25 11.43 -13.36
CA ASP A 83 -8.51 11.23 -14.08
C ASP A 83 -9.67 12.05 -13.47
N GLY A 84 -9.53 12.52 -12.23
CA GLY A 84 -10.50 13.38 -11.54
C GLY A 84 -11.48 12.64 -10.65
N ILE A 85 -11.16 11.39 -10.32
CA ILE A 85 -11.93 10.57 -9.39
C ILE A 85 -11.74 11.11 -7.98
N ILE A 86 -12.84 11.20 -7.23
CA ILE A 86 -12.85 11.67 -5.83
C ILE A 86 -13.04 10.53 -4.82
N ASP A 87 -12.76 10.78 -3.53
CA ASP A 87 -12.83 9.76 -2.48
C ASP A 87 -14.22 9.12 -2.39
N ASP A 88 -15.29 9.90 -2.65
CA ASP A 88 -16.68 9.41 -2.59
C ASP A 88 -16.94 8.31 -3.64
N GLU A 89 -16.33 8.43 -4.81
CA GLU A 89 -16.41 7.41 -5.87
C GLU A 89 -15.62 6.16 -5.46
N LEU A 90 -14.41 6.32 -4.92
CA LEU A 90 -13.60 5.19 -4.43
C LEU A 90 -14.25 4.49 -3.23
N ILE A 91 -14.85 5.22 -2.29
CA ILE A 91 -15.57 4.67 -1.14
C ILE A 91 -16.77 3.86 -1.62
N LYS A 92 -17.57 4.43 -2.54
CA LYS A 92 -18.71 3.73 -3.13
C LYS A 92 -18.24 2.45 -3.83
N TYR A 93 -17.14 2.52 -4.58
CA TYR A 93 -16.61 1.37 -5.29
C TYR A 93 -16.08 0.31 -4.32
N ALA A 94 -15.29 0.67 -3.31
CA ALA A 94 -14.79 -0.23 -2.26
C ALA A 94 -15.94 -0.98 -1.57
N ASN A 95 -17.04 -0.28 -1.30
CA ASN A 95 -18.22 -0.89 -0.71
C ASN A 95 -18.86 -1.97 -1.59
N LEU A 96 -18.79 -1.82 -2.92
CA LEU A 96 -19.32 -2.78 -3.89
C LEU A 96 -18.42 -4.01 -4.07
N ILE A 97 -17.10 -3.83 -4.07
CA ILE A 97 -16.15 -4.89 -4.44
C ILE A 97 -15.53 -5.63 -3.25
N ALA A 98 -15.57 -5.07 -2.05
CA ALA A 98 -15.01 -5.71 -0.85
C ALA A 98 -15.86 -6.93 -0.45
N GLN A 99 -15.56 -8.08 -1.06
CA GLN A 99 -16.11 -9.38 -0.75
C GLN A 99 -15.13 -10.13 0.15
N LYS A 100 -15.61 -10.54 1.33
CA LYS A 100 -14.81 -11.29 2.30
C LYS A 100 -14.49 -12.68 1.77
N ASN A 101 -13.29 -13.17 2.08
CA ASN A 101 -12.96 -14.58 1.88
C ASN A 101 -13.86 -15.48 2.74
N PRO A 102 -14.18 -16.70 2.29
CA PRO A 102 -14.80 -17.70 3.15
C PRO A 102 -13.98 -17.90 4.43
N GLY A 103 -14.64 -17.90 5.60
CA GLY A 103 -13.97 -18.07 6.90
C GLY A 103 -13.46 -16.78 7.55
N THR A 104 -13.54 -15.62 6.87
CA THR A 104 -13.13 -14.32 7.43
C THR A 104 -13.88 -13.97 8.71
N ASP A 105 -15.20 -14.22 8.73
CA ASP A 105 -16.05 -13.94 9.88
C ASP A 105 -15.63 -14.76 11.10
N GLU A 106 -15.38 -16.06 10.91
CA GLU A 106 -14.91 -16.97 11.95
C GLU A 106 -13.51 -16.59 12.43
N LEU A 107 -12.59 -16.30 11.51
CA LEU A 107 -11.21 -15.90 11.81
C LEU A 107 -11.17 -14.64 12.66
N LEU A 108 -11.89 -13.58 12.26
CA LEU A 108 -11.89 -12.31 12.98
C LEU A 108 -12.56 -12.45 14.35
N LYS A 109 -13.73 -13.10 14.44
CA LYS A 109 -14.39 -13.35 15.74
C LYS A 109 -13.51 -14.15 16.68
N HIS A 110 -12.83 -15.18 16.16
CA HIS A 110 -11.91 -15.98 16.96
C HIS A 110 -10.70 -15.16 17.42
N SER A 111 -10.07 -14.43 16.51
CA SER A 111 -8.91 -13.58 16.80
C SER A 111 -9.25 -12.54 17.86
N ILE A 112 -10.34 -11.78 17.70
CA ILE A 112 -10.82 -10.77 18.66
C ILE A 112 -11.03 -11.40 20.04
N LYS A 113 -11.67 -12.57 20.11
CA LYS A 113 -11.91 -13.25 21.39
C LYS A 113 -10.62 -13.72 22.05
N LYS A 114 -9.67 -14.27 21.28
CA LYS A 114 -8.44 -14.87 21.81
C LYS A 114 -7.36 -13.84 22.14
N SER A 115 -7.32 -12.72 21.44
CA SER A 115 -6.38 -11.62 21.69
C SER A 115 -6.93 -10.54 22.61
N GLU A 116 -8.09 -10.78 23.24
CA GLU A 116 -8.77 -9.79 24.12
C GLU A 116 -9.00 -8.45 23.40
N GLY A 117 -9.36 -8.50 22.11
CA GLY A 117 -9.59 -7.33 21.26
C GLY A 117 -8.35 -6.73 20.61
N LYS A 118 -7.15 -7.28 20.83
CA LYS A 118 -5.89 -6.80 20.21
C LYS A 118 -5.69 -7.37 18.80
N VAL A 119 -6.62 -7.01 17.92
CA VAL A 119 -6.54 -7.29 16.48
C VAL A 119 -6.25 -5.99 15.75
N TYR A 120 -5.29 -6.05 14.83
CA TYR A 120 -4.82 -4.93 14.02
C TYR A 120 -4.91 -5.29 12.55
N LEU A 121 -5.50 -4.40 11.74
CA LEU A 121 -5.50 -4.53 10.28
C LEU A 121 -4.34 -3.70 9.75
N ILE A 122 -3.40 -4.34 9.04
CA ILE A 122 -2.15 -3.71 8.60
C ILE A 122 -1.96 -4.02 7.11
N THR A 123 -2.33 -3.08 6.24
CA THR A 123 -2.48 -3.34 4.81
C THR A 123 -2.07 -2.19 3.90
N SER A 124 -1.60 -2.50 2.69
CA SER A 124 -1.29 -1.50 1.65
C SER A 124 -2.53 -0.92 0.95
N SER A 125 -3.71 -1.46 1.22
CA SER A 125 -4.97 -1.04 0.59
C SER A 125 -5.39 0.40 0.88
N TYR A 126 -6.20 0.94 -0.03
CA TYR A 126 -6.94 2.19 0.18
C TYR A 126 -7.80 2.13 1.45
N PRO A 127 -7.82 3.19 2.31
CA PRO A 127 -8.41 3.11 3.66
C PRO A 127 -9.86 2.63 3.76
N ALA A 128 -10.69 2.83 2.73
CA ALA A 128 -12.07 2.37 2.76
C ALA A 128 -12.21 0.85 2.93
N VAL A 129 -11.28 0.08 2.34
CA VAL A 129 -11.30 -1.39 2.39
C VAL A 129 -11.11 -1.91 3.82
N PRO A 130 -9.98 -1.62 4.51
CA PRO A 130 -9.76 -2.12 5.87
C PRO A 130 -10.69 -1.45 6.90
N LEU A 131 -11.04 -0.16 6.74
CA LEU A 131 -11.91 0.52 7.71
C LEU A 131 -13.35 -0.01 7.67
N LYS A 132 -13.84 -0.45 6.50
CA LYS A 132 -15.15 -1.11 6.39
C LYS A 132 -15.18 -2.40 7.21
N ILE A 133 -14.15 -3.23 7.07
CA ILE A 133 -14.02 -4.47 7.85
C ILE A 133 -13.91 -4.15 9.33
N ALA A 134 -13.09 -3.17 9.71
CA ALA A 134 -12.96 -2.78 11.10
C ALA A 134 -14.31 -2.35 11.70
N TYR A 135 -15.08 -1.56 10.95
CA TYR A 135 -16.43 -1.14 11.35
C TYR A 135 -17.40 -2.33 11.54
N GLU A 136 -17.41 -3.28 10.61
CA GLU A 136 -18.28 -4.48 10.67
C GLU A 136 -18.00 -5.36 11.91
N PHE A 137 -16.73 -5.45 12.32
CA PHE A 137 -16.31 -6.34 13.41
C PHE A 137 -16.06 -5.62 14.75
N GLY A 138 -16.31 -4.31 14.81
CA GLY A 138 -16.06 -3.51 16.00
C GLY A 138 -14.57 -3.41 16.36
N ILE A 139 -13.68 -3.51 15.37
CA ILE A 139 -12.25 -3.23 15.55
C ILE A 139 -12.08 -1.71 15.60
N PRO A 140 -11.45 -1.14 16.63
CA PRO A 140 -11.22 0.29 16.70
C PRO A 140 -10.42 0.81 15.51
N PHE A 141 -10.76 1.98 14.97
CA PHE A 141 -10.09 2.52 13.78
C PHE A 141 -8.62 2.87 14.05
N GLU A 142 -8.22 3.12 15.29
CA GLU A 142 -6.82 3.26 15.69
C GLU A 142 -6.01 1.97 15.53
N ASN A 143 -6.67 0.81 15.42
CA ASN A 143 -6.03 -0.47 15.14
C ASN A 143 -5.91 -0.77 13.64
N VAL A 144 -6.28 0.19 12.78
CA VAL A 144 -6.19 0.06 11.32
C VAL A 144 -5.03 0.90 10.80
N PHE A 145 -4.04 0.24 10.23
CA PHE A 145 -2.91 0.83 9.53
C PHE A 145 -3.07 0.54 8.04
N SER A 146 -3.26 1.59 7.24
CA SER A 146 -3.53 1.50 5.80
C SER A 146 -2.66 2.46 5.00
N LEU A 147 -2.81 2.48 3.67
CA LEU A 147 -2.32 3.56 2.81
C LEU A 147 -2.75 4.93 3.37
N GLY A 148 -1.86 5.92 3.29
CA GLY A 148 -2.10 7.29 3.73
C GLY A 148 -1.75 7.56 5.20
N GLY A 149 -2.44 8.53 5.79
CA GLY A 149 -2.22 8.96 7.18
C GLY A 149 -2.90 8.03 8.20
N ASN A 150 -2.36 7.98 9.43
CA ASN A 150 -2.92 7.19 10.54
C ASN A 150 -3.86 7.99 11.47
N TYR A 151 -4.54 9.02 10.93
CA TYR A 151 -5.46 9.84 11.72
C TYR A 151 -6.66 9.03 12.21
N CYS A 152 -6.91 9.04 13.51
CA CYS A 152 -8.10 8.44 14.12
C CYS A 152 -8.89 9.51 14.87
N ASP A 153 -10.19 9.59 14.59
CA ASP A 153 -11.16 10.33 15.39
C ASP A 153 -12.34 9.40 15.66
N SER A 154 -12.39 8.85 16.88
CA SER A 154 -13.38 7.84 17.30
C SER A 154 -14.83 8.34 17.27
N LYS A 155 -15.05 9.64 17.04
CA LYS A 155 -16.39 10.24 16.92
C LYS A 155 -16.84 10.45 15.47
N ARG A 156 -15.99 10.16 14.47
CA ARG A 156 -16.31 10.38 13.04
C ARG A 156 -16.93 9.15 12.38
N LYS A 157 -17.80 9.41 11.40
CA LYS A 157 -18.32 8.38 10.49
C LYS A 157 -17.19 7.78 9.64
N LEU A 158 -17.36 6.52 9.23
CA LEU A 158 -16.40 5.76 8.40
C LEU A 158 -15.87 6.59 7.22
N GLU A 159 -16.75 7.20 6.43
CA GLU A 159 -16.40 7.94 5.22
C GLU A 159 -15.53 9.17 5.53
N ASN A 160 -15.79 9.83 6.65
CA ASN A 160 -14.99 10.98 7.08
C ASN A 160 -13.59 10.54 7.51
N THR A 161 -13.47 9.39 8.17
CA THR A 161 -12.16 8.80 8.53
C THR A 161 -11.39 8.41 7.28
N VAL A 162 -12.05 7.81 6.27
CA VAL A 162 -11.42 7.49 4.98
C VAL A 162 -10.83 8.75 4.33
N ARG A 163 -11.64 9.81 4.16
CA ARG A 163 -11.20 11.07 3.52
C ARG A 163 -10.03 11.74 4.24
N LEU A 164 -9.97 11.64 5.58
CA LEU A 164 -8.86 12.19 6.35
C LEU A 164 -7.56 11.41 6.19
N ARG A 165 -7.65 10.10 5.93
CA ARG A 165 -6.47 9.24 5.75
C ARG A 165 -5.98 9.21 4.31
N SER A 166 -6.90 9.32 3.36
CA SER A 166 -6.62 9.26 1.93
C SER A 166 -5.70 10.39 1.47
N PRO A 167 -4.64 10.10 0.68
CA PRO A 167 -3.84 11.13 0.03
C PRO A 167 -4.55 11.79 -1.16
N LEU A 168 -5.71 11.28 -1.59
CA LEU A 168 -6.36 11.62 -2.86
C LEU A 168 -6.71 13.11 -2.96
N TRP A 169 -7.19 13.75 -1.88
CA TRP A 169 -7.48 15.19 -1.90
C TRP A 169 -6.26 16.00 -2.32
N SER A 170 -5.12 15.78 -1.68
CA SER A 170 -3.88 16.52 -1.98
C SER A 170 -3.37 16.23 -3.39
N LEU A 171 -3.60 15.01 -3.91
CA LEU A 171 -3.30 14.66 -5.30
C LEU A 171 -4.24 15.38 -6.29
N LEU A 172 -5.54 15.48 -5.98
CA LEU A 172 -6.50 16.22 -6.80
C LEU A 172 -6.16 17.71 -6.90
N ASP A 173 -5.68 18.31 -5.81
CA ASP A 173 -5.22 19.69 -5.79
C ASP A 173 -4.07 19.92 -6.80
N LEU A 174 -3.10 18.98 -6.86
CA LEU A 174 -2.02 19.01 -7.86
C LEU A 174 -2.50 18.85 -9.30
N LYS A 175 -3.60 18.12 -9.54
CA LYS A 175 -4.18 17.96 -10.86
C LYS A 175 -4.73 19.30 -11.38
N LEU A 176 -5.43 20.06 -10.52
CA LEU A 176 -5.98 21.36 -10.88
C LEU A 176 -4.91 22.34 -11.37
N GLU A 177 -3.66 22.17 -10.90
CA GLU A 177 -2.51 22.95 -11.34
C GLU A 177 -1.69 22.33 -12.49
N TRP A 178 -2.16 21.25 -13.12
CA TRP A 178 -1.45 20.52 -14.21
C TRP A 178 -0.11 19.87 -13.82
N LYS A 179 0.29 19.93 -12.54
CA LYS A 179 1.59 19.40 -12.05
C LYS A 179 1.59 17.88 -11.91
N LEU A 180 0.44 17.29 -11.56
CA LEU A 180 0.33 15.84 -11.37
C LEU A 180 0.61 15.06 -12.67
N GLY A 181 0.12 15.54 -13.81
CA GLY A 181 0.38 14.90 -15.10
C GLY A 181 1.85 14.88 -15.45
N GLN A 182 2.53 16.03 -15.33
CA GLN A 182 3.97 16.15 -15.59
C GLN A 182 4.79 15.23 -14.69
N PHE A 183 4.45 15.19 -13.40
CA PHE A 183 5.05 14.24 -12.45
C PHE A 183 4.90 12.81 -12.91
N LEU A 184 3.66 12.35 -13.18
CA LEU A 184 3.38 10.96 -13.55
C LEU A 184 4.15 10.52 -14.79
N TYR A 185 4.23 11.37 -15.82
CA TYR A 185 5.02 11.07 -17.02
C TYR A 185 6.51 10.90 -16.72
N GLN A 186 7.12 11.86 -16.01
CA GLN A 186 8.55 11.81 -15.68
C GLN A 186 8.86 10.63 -14.75
N TYR A 187 8.02 10.46 -13.72
CA TYR A 187 8.17 9.43 -12.70
C TYR A 187 8.07 8.03 -13.30
N LEU A 188 7.02 7.73 -14.07
CA LEU A 188 6.87 6.42 -14.69
C LEU A 188 7.97 6.13 -15.72
N TYR A 189 8.42 7.14 -16.47
CA TYR A 189 9.53 6.97 -17.41
C TYR A 189 10.83 6.57 -16.71
N VAL A 190 11.18 7.24 -15.60
CA VAL A 190 12.38 6.88 -14.82
C VAL A 190 12.21 5.54 -14.12
N CYS A 191 11.02 5.23 -13.59
CA CYS A 191 10.72 3.94 -12.98
C CYS A 191 10.86 2.78 -13.98
N GLU A 192 10.41 2.95 -15.23
CA GLU A 192 10.58 1.94 -16.28
C GLU A 192 12.07 1.68 -16.54
N ARG A 193 12.88 2.74 -16.67
CA ARG A 193 14.33 2.61 -16.86
C ARG A 193 15.00 1.93 -15.66
N LEU A 194 14.58 2.28 -14.45
CA LEU A 194 15.06 1.66 -13.21
C LEU A 194 14.71 0.17 -13.17
N GLY A 195 13.46 -0.21 -13.44
CA GLY A 195 13.04 -1.61 -13.47
C GLY A 195 13.88 -2.44 -14.46
N ARG A 196 14.15 -1.90 -15.66
CA ARG A 196 15.04 -2.56 -16.64
C ARG A 196 16.48 -2.70 -16.12
N ALA A 197 16.99 -1.70 -15.41
CA ALA A 197 18.33 -1.72 -14.83
C ALA A 197 18.42 -2.74 -13.68
N TYR A 198 17.38 -2.83 -12.83
CA TYR A 198 17.28 -3.83 -11.76
C TYR A 198 17.23 -5.26 -12.31
N GLU A 199 16.44 -5.52 -13.35
CA GLU A 199 16.39 -6.83 -14.01
C GLU A 199 17.76 -7.27 -14.54
N LYS A 200 18.52 -6.32 -15.10
CA LYS A 200 19.88 -6.56 -15.61
C LYS A 200 20.96 -6.54 -14.53
N LYS A 201 20.62 -6.10 -13.32
CA LYS A 201 21.57 -5.84 -12.21
C LYS A 201 22.70 -4.88 -12.63
N ASP A 202 22.37 -3.87 -13.42
CA ASP A 202 23.32 -2.85 -13.90
C ASP A 202 23.49 -1.75 -12.85
N GLU A 203 24.48 -1.93 -11.95
CA GLU A 203 24.66 -1.07 -10.77
C GLU A 203 24.99 0.39 -11.12
N ASP A 204 25.78 0.62 -12.15
CA ASP A 204 26.16 1.97 -12.60
C ASP A 204 24.92 2.70 -13.13
N GLN A 205 24.10 2.01 -13.93
CA GLN A 205 22.85 2.58 -14.43
C GLN A 205 21.84 2.83 -13.29
N ILE A 206 21.73 1.91 -12.33
CA ILE A 206 20.86 2.08 -11.16
C ILE A 206 21.25 3.33 -10.37
N TYR A 207 22.53 3.51 -10.05
CA TYR A 207 23.00 4.66 -9.28
C TYR A 207 22.66 6.00 -9.96
N HIS A 208 22.90 6.08 -11.27
CA HIS A 208 22.57 7.28 -12.05
C HIS A 208 21.06 7.56 -12.07
N LEU A 209 20.25 6.54 -12.31
CA LEU A 209 18.80 6.66 -12.42
C LEU A 209 18.12 6.94 -11.08
N VAL A 210 18.64 6.45 -9.95
CA VAL A 210 18.13 6.80 -8.62
C VAL A 210 18.33 8.30 -8.35
N THR A 211 19.46 8.87 -8.78
CA THR A 211 19.67 10.32 -8.69
C THR A 211 18.69 11.10 -9.57
N GLU A 212 18.39 10.59 -10.77
CA GLU A 212 17.39 11.16 -11.68
C GLU A 212 15.98 11.10 -11.06
N HIS A 213 15.63 9.95 -10.46
CA HIS A 213 14.38 9.73 -9.76
C HIS A 213 14.15 10.75 -8.64
N ASP A 214 15.15 10.97 -7.78
CA ASP A 214 15.00 11.88 -6.63
C ASP A 214 14.83 13.34 -7.09
N ARG A 215 15.49 13.74 -8.18
CA ARG A 215 15.37 15.09 -8.77
C ARG A 215 13.98 15.39 -9.32
N ILE A 216 13.19 14.38 -9.72
CA ILE A 216 11.80 14.60 -10.17
C ILE A 216 11.01 15.33 -9.08
N PHE A 217 11.25 14.98 -7.82
CA PHE A 217 10.56 15.58 -6.67
C PHE A 217 11.07 16.98 -6.29
N GLU A 218 12.23 17.39 -6.79
CA GLU A 218 12.78 18.75 -6.59
C GLU A 218 12.17 19.73 -7.59
N ASN A 219 11.74 19.25 -8.75
CA ASN A 219 11.24 20.08 -9.85
C ASN A 219 9.78 20.53 -9.70
N ILE A 220 9.08 20.09 -8.65
CA ILE A 220 7.67 20.43 -8.42
C ILE A 220 7.57 21.49 -7.33
N ASP A 221 7.61 22.76 -7.74
CA ASP A 221 7.39 23.89 -6.84
C ASP A 221 5.89 24.07 -6.54
N HIS A 222 5.37 23.31 -5.58
CA HIS A 222 4.00 23.42 -5.08
C HIS A 222 3.89 22.93 -3.63
N PRO A 223 3.10 23.58 -2.74
CA PRO A 223 2.91 23.09 -1.38
C PRO A 223 2.36 21.66 -1.30
N ALA A 224 1.43 21.29 -2.18
CA ALA A 224 0.89 19.93 -2.22
C ALA A 224 1.88 18.91 -2.82
N SER A 225 3.01 19.33 -3.42
CA SER A 225 4.05 18.39 -3.93
C SER A 225 4.63 17.49 -2.83
N ARG A 226 4.53 17.94 -1.57
CA ARG A 226 4.89 17.15 -0.39
C ARG A 226 4.18 15.80 -0.37
N ILE A 227 2.93 15.72 -0.84
CA ILE A 227 2.20 14.44 -0.89
C ILE A 227 2.89 13.43 -1.81
N LEU A 228 3.47 13.89 -2.93
CA LEU A 228 4.19 13.02 -3.86
C LEU A 228 5.47 12.49 -3.21
N LYS A 229 6.19 13.34 -2.47
CA LYS A 229 7.36 12.90 -1.69
C LYS A 229 6.97 11.89 -0.63
N GLU A 230 5.93 12.15 0.15
CA GLU A 230 5.48 11.25 1.21
C GLU A 230 4.95 9.91 0.66
N CYS A 231 4.36 9.89 -0.54
CA CYS A 231 3.91 8.67 -1.20
C CYS A 231 5.05 7.88 -1.86
N PHE A 232 5.96 8.55 -2.56
CA PHE A 232 6.87 7.91 -3.53
C PHE A 232 8.36 8.10 -3.25
N LEU A 233 8.78 9.04 -2.41
CA LEU A 233 10.20 9.24 -2.08
C LEU A 233 10.50 8.80 -0.65
N GLU A 234 9.78 9.36 0.32
CA GLU A 234 9.91 9.07 1.74
C GLU A 234 9.07 7.85 2.15
N GLN A 235 8.05 7.51 1.34
CA GLN A 235 7.16 6.35 1.53
C GLN A 235 6.39 6.35 2.86
N ASN A 236 6.34 7.49 3.55
CA ASN A 236 5.60 7.73 4.79
C ASN A 236 4.08 7.54 4.66
N MET A 237 3.53 7.59 3.45
CA MET A 237 2.11 7.29 3.17
C MET A 237 1.90 5.91 2.55
N CYS A 238 2.95 5.19 2.16
CA CYS A 238 2.84 3.81 1.70
C CYS A 238 2.76 2.86 2.91
N MET A 239 1.85 1.90 2.93
CA MET A 239 1.85 0.83 3.96
C MET A 239 2.52 -0.44 3.42
N GLY A 240 3.76 -0.24 2.98
CA GLY A 240 4.61 -1.27 2.43
C GLY A 240 5.37 -2.07 3.50
N SER A 241 6.20 -3.04 3.09
CA SER A 241 6.72 -4.08 4.01
C SER A 241 7.41 -3.55 5.26
N HIS A 242 8.28 -2.55 5.13
CA HIS A 242 8.96 -1.94 6.27
C HIS A 242 7.98 -1.18 7.20
N ARG A 243 7.01 -0.45 6.64
CA ARG A 243 5.99 0.26 7.43
C ARG A 243 5.02 -0.69 8.12
N LYS A 244 4.73 -1.85 7.53
CA LYS A 244 3.98 -2.90 8.24
C LYS A 244 4.75 -3.38 9.47
N VAL A 245 6.07 -3.58 9.38
CA VAL A 245 6.91 -3.89 10.56
C VAL A 245 6.87 -2.77 11.60
N GLU A 246 6.96 -1.50 11.19
CA GLU A 246 6.86 -0.37 12.11
C GLU A 246 5.49 -0.30 12.79
N ALA A 247 4.41 -0.55 12.06
CA ALA A 247 3.06 -0.63 12.61
C ALA A 247 2.99 -1.73 13.68
N LEU A 248 3.48 -2.95 13.39
CA LEU A 248 3.55 -4.02 14.40
C LEU A 248 4.38 -3.61 15.62
N LYS A 249 5.58 -3.05 15.43
CA LYS A 249 6.45 -2.60 16.53
C LYS A 249 5.78 -1.55 17.40
N SER A 250 4.95 -0.67 16.82
CA SER A 250 4.26 0.37 17.58
C SER A 250 3.22 -0.17 18.56
N VAL A 251 2.72 -1.40 18.33
CA VAL A 251 1.67 -2.04 19.13
C VAL A 251 2.16 -3.26 19.91
N ALA A 252 3.25 -3.89 19.47
CA ALA A 252 3.90 -5.03 20.12
C ALA A 252 4.80 -4.53 21.26
N LYS A 253 4.25 -4.44 22.47
CA LYS A 253 5.02 -4.04 23.67
C LYS A 253 5.69 -5.25 24.29
N GLU A 254 4.91 -6.04 25.04
CA GLU A 254 5.38 -7.24 25.75
C GLU A 254 4.65 -8.51 25.26
N GLU A 255 3.67 -8.32 24.38
CA GLU A 255 2.86 -9.38 23.81
C GLU A 255 3.58 -10.11 22.68
N LYS A 256 3.34 -11.42 22.59
CA LYS A 256 3.77 -12.17 21.41
C LYS A 256 2.97 -11.74 20.19
N THR A 257 3.61 -11.71 19.05
CA THR A 257 3.06 -11.19 17.80
C THR A 257 2.69 -12.33 16.85
N ILE A 258 1.46 -12.33 16.36
CA ILE A 258 1.04 -13.18 15.24
C ILE A 258 0.81 -12.24 14.06
N TYR A 259 1.40 -12.56 12.91
CA TYR A 259 1.15 -11.82 11.68
C TYR A 259 0.71 -12.76 10.57
N VAL A 260 -0.35 -12.40 9.84
CA VAL A 260 -0.86 -13.16 8.70
C VAL A 260 -0.85 -12.27 7.47
N GLY A 261 -0.16 -12.70 6.41
CA GLY A 261 -0.09 -11.99 5.13
C GLY A 261 0.02 -12.96 3.94
N ASP A 262 -0.03 -12.43 2.72
CA ASP A 262 -0.12 -13.22 1.48
C ASP A 262 0.87 -12.79 0.39
N GLY A 263 1.34 -11.54 0.42
CA GLY A 263 2.15 -10.95 -0.65
C GLY A 263 3.62 -10.70 -0.29
N ILE A 264 4.39 -10.23 -1.28
CA ILE A 264 5.76 -9.75 -1.09
C ILE A 264 5.86 -8.61 -0.08
N VAL A 265 4.83 -7.76 -0.03
CA VAL A 265 4.67 -6.69 0.95
C VAL A 265 4.63 -7.23 2.39
N ASP A 266 4.33 -8.51 2.59
CA ASP A 266 4.23 -9.13 3.92
C ASP A 266 5.47 -9.91 4.33
N ALA A 267 6.49 -10.05 3.46
CA ALA A 267 7.68 -10.83 3.77
C ALA A 267 8.38 -10.37 5.06
N MET A 268 8.60 -9.05 5.23
CA MET A 268 9.24 -8.53 6.45
C MET A 268 8.38 -8.67 7.71
N PRO A 269 7.08 -8.29 7.74
CA PRO A 269 6.26 -8.45 8.93
C PRO A 269 6.03 -9.91 9.31
N ILE A 270 5.92 -10.84 8.34
CA ILE A 270 5.89 -12.29 8.60
C ILE A 270 7.17 -12.72 9.33
N LYS A 271 8.34 -12.35 8.81
CA LYS A 271 9.63 -12.69 9.42
C LYS A 271 9.86 -12.02 10.78
N PHE A 272 9.32 -10.82 10.96
CA PHE A 272 9.45 -10.05 12.21
C PHE A 272 8.60 -10.64 13.35
N ALA A 273 7.43 -11.19 13.05
CA ALA A 273 6.50 -11.68 14.07
C ALA A 273 7.01 -12.95 14.78
N ASP A 274 6.63 -13.15 16.05
CA ASP A 274 6.91 -14.38 16.79
C ASP A 274 6.27 -15.60 16.12
N TYR A 275 5.11 -15.38 15.49
CA TYR A 275 4.39 -16.36 14.68
C TYR A 275 3.97 -15.70 13.36
N GLY A 276 4.88 -15.68 12.40
CA GLY A 276 4.57 -15.32 11.01
C GLY A 276 3.85 -16.45 10.29
N ILE A 277 2.69 -16.14 9.72
CA ILE A 277 1.88 -17.07 8.93
C ILE A 277 1.73 -16.48 7.53
N SER A 278 2.12 -17.27 6.54
CA SER A 278 1.92 -16.92 5.15
C SER A 278 0.73 -17.71 4.59
N MET A 279 -0.25 -17.02 4.02
CA MET A 279 -1.44 -17.61 3.41
C MET A 279 -1.48 -17.28 1.92
N ASN A 280 -1.59 -18.27 1.04
CA ASN A 280 -1.75 -18.06 -0.41
C ASN A 280 -0.67 -17.22 -1.08
N MET A 281 0.59 -17.58 -0.81
CA MET A 281 1.77 -17.16 -1.55
C MET A 281 1.65 -17.44 -3.06
N THR A 282 1.10 -16.50 -3.83
CA THR A 282 1.03 -16.60 -5.29
C THR A 282 2.36 -16.23 -5.97
N ASN A 283 3.30 -15.62 -5.25
CA ASN A 283 4.57 -15.13 -5.77
C ASN A 283 5.77 -15.82 -5.09
N GLU A 284 6.68 -16.45 -5.83
CA GLU A 284 7.87 -17.14 -5.31
C GLU A 284 8.72 -16.31 -4.33
N HIS A 285 8.72 -14.99 -4.45
CA HIS A 285 9.59 -14.12 -3.67
C HIS A 285 9.25 -14.04 -2.18
N ALA A 286 7.97 -13.96 -1.78
CA ALA A 286 7.68 -13.95 -0.34
C ALA A 286 7.93 -15.33 0.33
N LEU A 287 8.05 -16.44 -0.42
CA LEU A 287 8.49 -17.74 0.12
C LEU A 287 10.01 -17.77 0.39
N PHE A 288 10.82 -17.10 -0.43
CA PHE A 288 12.28 -17.06 -0.25
C PHE A 288 12.74 -16.09 0.84
N PHE A 289 11.90 -15.10 1.20
CA PHE A 289 12.27 -14.02 2.10
C PHE A 289 11.45 -13.94 3.41
N SER A 290 10.43 -14.80 3.58
CA SER A 290 9.83 -15.08 4.89
C SER A 290 10.74 -15.99 5.73
#